data_AF-A0A8J6VAA4-F1
#
_entry.id   AF-A0A8J6VAA4-F1
#
_cell.length_a   1.000
_cell.length_b   1.000
_cell.length_c   1.000
_cell.angle_alpha   90.00
_cell.angle_beta   90.00
_cell.angle_gamma   90.00
#
_symmetry.space_group_name_H-M   'P 1'
#
loop_
_entity.id
_entity.type
_entity.pdbx_description
1 polymer ?
#
loop_
_entity_poly.entity_id
_entity_poly.type
_entity_poly.pdbx_seq_one_letter_code
_entity_poly.pdbx_strand_id
1 'polypeptide(L)'
;MTNLINSYEALLERVWADEGFKNGFIADPKPTLAKIGAKVPDSVKVEVHEDGTDRQNYILPRKEHLERYNLEGQNPIISQVIQQALADEAFKARLLQNSKAGIKEATGEDVPDALTICFHEDTPTVKHLVIPANPTNEELSDSQLEMVAGGIAAPLPIKPLIAGLIAVD
;
A
#
# COMPACT_ATOMS: atom_id res chain seq x y z
N MET A 1 -24.02 6.74 -13.95
CA MET A 1 -22.61 7.13 -13.82
C MET A 1 -22.06 6.40 -12.60
N THR A 2 -21.22 5.40 -12.79
CA THR A 2 -20.60 4.66 -11.68
C THR A 2 -19.57 5.57 -11.02
N ASN A 3 -19.62 5.73 -9.70
CA ASN A 3 -18.59 6.47 -8.96
C ASN A 3 -17.31 5.63 -8.93
N LEU A 4 -16.17 6.30 -9.09
CA LEU A 4 -14.82 5.74 -9.09
C LEU A 4 -14.52 4.84 -7.88
N ILE A 5 -15.09 5.16 -6.70
CA ILE A 5 -14.96 4.34 -5.49
C ILE A 5 -15.58 2.96 -5.71
N ASN A 6 -16.81 2.89 -6.26
CA ASN A 6 -17.50 1.64 -6.55
C ASN A 6 -16.76 0.82 -7.62
N SER A 7 -16.09 1.49 -8.56
CA SER A 7 -15.27 0.82 -9.58
C SER A 7 -13.99 0.21 -9.01
N TYR A 8 -13.41 0.79 -7.95
CA TYR A 8 -12.28 0.20 -7.27
C TYR A 8 -12.65 -1.02 -6.43
N GLU A 9 -13.76 -0.92 -5.69
CA GLU A 9 -14.26 -2.05 -4.89
C GLU A 9 -14.54 -3.26 -5.80
N ALA A 10 -15.19 -3.05 -6.94
CA ALA A 10 -15.38 -4.09 -7.95
C ALA A 10 -14.07 -4.61 -8.57
N LEU A 11 -13.04 -3.76 -8.67
CA LEU A 11 -11.70 -4.20 -9.10
C LEU A 11 -11.11 -5.17 -8.06
N LEU A 12 -11.16 -4.82 -6.77
CA LEU A 12 -10.64 -5.67 -5.69
C LEU A 12 -11.36 -7.01 -5.62
N GLU A 13 -12.70 -7.00 -5.66
CA GLU A 13 -13.50 -8.23 -5.70
C GLU A 13 -13.07 -9.16 -6.84
N ARG A 14 -12.81 -8.59 -8.02
CA ARG A 14 -12.35 -9.36 -9.17
C ARG A 14 -10.91 -9.86 -9.01
N VAL A 15 -10.01 -9.04 -8.47
CA VAL A 15 -8.62 -9.43 -8.18
C VAL A 15 -8.58 -10.58 -7.17
N TRP A 16 -9.48 -10.60 -6.19
CA TRP A 16 -9.56 -11.70 -5.23
C TRP A 16 -10.22 -12.96 -5.80
N ALA A 17 -11.21 -12.83 -6.68
CA ALA A 17 -11.97 -13.95 -7.23
C ALA A 17 -11.30 -14.66 -8.42
N ASP A 18 -10.40 -14.00 -9.14
CA ASP A 18 -9.80 -14.51 -10.38
C ASP A 18 -8.27 -14.34 -10.36
N GLU A 19 -7.57 -15.44 -10.11
CA GLU A 19 -6.10 -15.47 -10.03
C GLU A 19 -5.44 -15.08 -11.37
N GLY A 20 -6.02 -15.48 -12.50
CA GLY A 20 -5.52 -15.11 -13.83
C GLY A 20 -5.64 -13.61 -14.07
N PHE A 21 -6.79 -13.03 -13.68
CA PHE A 21 -7.00 -11.59 -13.72
C PHE A 21 -6.06 -10.84 -12.78
N LYS A 22 -5.87 -11.32 -11.54
CA LYS A 22 -4.92 -10.75 -10.58
C LYS A 22 -3.50 -10.74 -11.12
N ASN A 23 -3.00 -11.87 -11.61
CA ASN A 23 -1.67 -11.98 -12.19
C ASN A 23 -1.50 -11.05 -13.39
N GLY A 24 -2.53 -10.95 -14.24
CA GLY A 24 -2.55 -10.00 -15.35
C GLY A 24 -2.54 -8.53 -14.88
N PHE A 25 -3.31 -8.19 -13.84
CA PHE A 25 -3.35 -6.84 -13.27
C PHE A 25 -2.02 -6.45 -12.61
N ILE A 26 -1.37 -7.38 -11.91
CA ILE A 26 -0.05 -7.17 -11.31
C ILE A 26 1.01 -6.92 -12.40
N ALA A 27 0.95 -7.67 -13.51
CA ALA A 27 1.91 -7.57 -14.60
C ALA A 27 1.72 -6.32 -15.48
N ASP A 28 0.47 -5.96 -15.78
CA ASP A 28 0.13 -4.80 -16.62
C ASP A 28 -1.12 -4.07 -16.08
N PRO A 29 -0.95 -3.19 -15.07
CA PRO A 29 -2.08 -2.56 -14.40
C PRO A 29 -2.74 -1.45 -15.22
N LYS A 30 -2.02 -0.77 -16.11
CA LYS A 30 -2.49 0.47 -16.77
C LYS A 30 -3.78 0.28 -17.57
N PRO A 31 -3.95 -0.78 -18.40
CA PRO A 31 -5.20 -0.97 -19.14
C PRO A 31 -6.41 -1.19 -18.22
N THR A 32 -6.22 -1.87 -17.09
CA THR A 32 -7.27 -2.10 -16.10
C THR A 32 -7.61 -0.82 -15.35
N LEU A 33 -6.59 -0.05 -14.93
CA LEU A 33 -6.77 1.25 -14.29
C LEU A 33 -7.52 2.24 -15.21
N ALA A 34 -7.19 2.26 -16.51
CA ALA A 34 -7.88 3.09 -17.49
C ALA A 34 -9.37 2.74 -17.63
N LYS A 35 -9.72 1.44 -17.61
CA LYS A 35 -11.12 0.97 -17.68
C LYS A 35 -11.97 1.45 -16.50
N ILE A 36 -11.36 1.62 -15.33
CA ILE A 36 -12.05 2.15 -14.14
C ILE A 36 -11.97 3.67 -14.04
N GLY A 37 -11.41 4.36 -15.05
CA GLY A 37 -11.40 5.83 -15.14
C GLY A 37 -10.14 6.52 -14.63
N ALA A 38 -9.11 5.77 -14.24
CA ALA A 38 -7.82 6.36 -13.85
C ALA A 38 -7.02 6.83 -15.09
N LYS A 39 -6.30 7.95 -14.95
CA LYS A 39 -5.54 8.58 -16.04
C LYS A 39 -4.03 8.50 -15.82
N VAL A 40 -3.42 7.34 -16.03
CA VAL A 40 -1.97 7.18 -15.84
C VAL A 40 -1.22 7.73 -17.06
N PRO A 41 -0.24 8.63 -16.93
CA PRO A 41 0.61 9.04 -18.04
C PRO A 41 1.45 7.88 -18.57
N ASP A 42 1.80 7.94 -19.84
CA ASP A 42 2.71 6.95 -20.45
C ASP A 42 4.08 6.95 -19.77
N SER A 43 4.56 8.12 -19.33
CA SER A 43 5.83 8.31 -18.63
C SER A 43 5.89 7.73 -17.22
N VAL A 44 4.75 7.34 -16.64
CA VAL A 44 4.67 6.82 -15.27
C VAL A 44 4.51 5.32 -15.29
N LYS A 45 5.46 4.57 -14.71
CA LYS A 45 5.30 3.15 -14.41
C LYS A 45 4.39 2.98 -13.19
N VAL A 46 3.53 1.96 -13.20
CA VAL A 46 2.76 1.55 -12.03
C VAL A 46 3.21 0.15 -11.63
N GLU A 47 3.60 -0.02 -10.38
CA GLU A 47 3.93 -1.31 -9.79
C GLU A 47 2.86 -1.71 -8.79
N VAL A 48 2.42 -2.97 -8.85
CA VAL A 48 1.38 -3.49 -7.98
C VAL A 48 1.99 -4.53 -7.05
N HIS A 49 1.72 -4.40 -5.76
CA HIS A 49 2.15 -5.33 -4.73
C HIS A 49 0.92 -5.96 -4.08
N GLU A 50 1.03 -7.23 -3.73
CA GLU A 50 -0.02 -7.94 -3.00
C GLU A 50 0.39 -8.12 -1.56
N ASP A 51 -0.52 -7.76 -0.64
CA ASP A 51 -0.45 -8.16 0.75
C ASP A 51 -0.90 -9.60 0.89
N GLY A 52 -0.23 -10.33 1.78
CA GLY A 52 -0.55 -11.71 2.11
C GLY A 52 -0.77 -11.88 3.59
N THR A 53 -0.89 -13.14 3.99
CA THR A 53 -1.01 -13.54 5.41
C THR A 53 0.15 -12.97 6.23
N ASP A 54 1.38 -13.17 5.76
CA ASP A 54 2.60 -12.75 6.47
C ASP A 54 3.34 -11.59 5.78
N ARG A 55 2.77 -10.97 4.74
CA ARG A 55 3.43 -9.90 3.99
C ARG A 55 2.57 -8.65 3.94
N GLN A 56 3.15 -7.53 4.34
CA GLN A 56 2.52 -6.21 4.25
C GLN A 56 3.39 -5.26 3.44
N ASN A 57 2.76 -4.53 2.52
CA ASN A 57 3.40 -3.54 1.67
C ASN A 57 2.84 -2.15 2.01
N TYR A 58 3.72 -1.19 2.21
CA TYR A 58 3.39 0.20 2.46
C TYR A 58 3.98 1.08 1.38
N ILE A 59 3.27 2.17 1.05
CA ILE A 59 3.74 3.14 0.07
C ILE A 59 4.25 4.35 0.83
N LEU A 60 5.51 4.72 0.57
CA LEU A 60 6.08 5.98 1.00
C LEU A 60 5.77 7.02 -0.08
N PRO A 61 4.83 7.95 0.15
CA PRO A 61 4.48 8.96 -0.83
C PRO A 61 5.60 9.96 -1.07
N ARG A 62 5.46 10.75 -2.12
CA ARG A 62 6.21 12.01 -2.20
C ARG A 62 5.61 13.04 -1.25
N LYS A 63 6.46 13.86 -0.65
CA LYS A 63 6.05 14.86 0.36
C LYS A 63 4.97 15.81 -0.16
N GLU A 64 5.05 16.22 -1.42
CA GLU A 64 4.09 17.11 -2.07
C GLU A 64 2.71 16.48 -2.33
N HIS A 65 2.57 15.17 -2.12
CA HIS A 65 1.32 14.42 -2.28
C HIS A 65 0.83 13.81 -0.95
N LEU A 66 1.46 14.14 0.18
CA LEU A 66 1.16 13.53 1.47
C LEU A 66 -0.30 13.72 1.88
N GLU A 67 -0.92 14.84 1.50
CA GLU A 67 -2.33 15.15 1.75
C GLU A 67 -3.30 14.17 1.05
N ARG A 68 -2.82 13.48 0.01
CA ARG A 68 -3.57 12.42 -0.69
C ARG A 68 -3.48 11.08 0.04
N TYR A 69 -2.67 11.00 1.08
CA TYR A 69 -2.56 9.83 1.94
C TYR A 69 -3.31 10.15 3.22
N ASN A 70 -4.40 9.43 3.49
CA ASN A 70 -5.13 9.57 4.74
C ASN A 70 -4.34 8.92 5.88
N LEU A 71 -3.27 9.57 6.34
CA LEU A 71 -2.42 9.08 7.43
C LEU A 71 -3.15 9.01 8.77
N GLU A 72 -4.21 9.77 8.97
CA GLU A 72 -5.03 9.71 10.19
C GLU A 72 -5.90 8.46 10.23
N GLY A 73 -6.32 7.98 9.06
CA GLY A 73 -6.87 6.65 8.90
C GLY A 73 -5.79 5.56 8.83
N GLN A 74 -4.50 5.90 8.79
CA GLN A 74 -3.41 4.94 8.80
C GLN A 74 -3.11 4.40 10.20
N ASN A 75 -2.43 3.26 10.23
CA ASN A 75 -1.85 2.74 11.44
C ASN A 75 -0.90 3.79 12.05
N PRO A 76 -1.04 4.18 13.34
CA PRO A 76 -0.24 5.23 13.95
C PRO A 76 1.27 4.97 13.90
N ILE A 77 1.69 3.70 14.01
CA ILE A 77 3.10 3.28 13.87
C ILE A 77 3.59 3.60 12.46
N ILE A 78 2.83 3.19 11.44
CA ILE A 78 3.21 3.40 10.04
C ILE A 78 3.16 4.88 9.67
N SER A 79 2.19 5.64 10.18
CA SER A 79 2.12 7.09 9.99
C SER A 79 3.36 7.80 10.52
N GLN A 80 3.84 7.43 11.71
CA GLN A 80 5.07 7.98 12.28
C GLN A 80 6.30 7.62 11.42
N VAL A 81 6.40 6.37 10.97
CA VAL A 81 7.49 5.92 10.08
C VAL A 81 7.51 6.71 8.77
N ILE A 82 6.35 6.90 8.13
CA ILE A 82 6.22 7.69 6.90
C ILE A 82 6.64 9.14 7.16
N GLN A 83 6.15 9.76 8.22
CA GLN A 83 6.50 11.15 8.55
C GLN A 83 8.00 11.33 8.77
N GLN A 84 8.64 10.39 9.47
CA GLN A 84 10.09 10.42 9.70
C GLN A 84 10.86 10.19 8.39
N ALA A 85 10.44 9.25 7.54
CA ALA A 85 11.05 9.01 6.23
C ALA A 85 10.95 10.22 5.29
N LEU A 86 9.90 11.03 5.40
CA LEU A 86 9.76 12.28 4.64
C LEU A 86 10.54 13.46 5.21
N ALA A 87 11.02 13.35 6.46
CA ALA A 87 11.81 14.37 7.13
C ALA A 87 13.33 14.07 7.11
N ASP A 88 13.71 12.79 7.02
CA ASP A 88 15.10 12.32 7.06
C ASP A 88 15.37 11.32 5.93
N GLU A 89 16.10 11.78 4.91
CA GLU A 89 16.49 10.99 3.75
C GLU A 89 17.43 9.82 4.10
N ALA A 90 18.27 9.96 5.13
CA ALA A 90 19.16 8.89 5.57
C ALA A 90 18.37 7.78 6.28
N PHE A 91 17.38 8.17 7.10
CA PHE A 91 16.42 7.22 7.68
C PHE A 91 15.60 6.53 6.59
N LYS A 92 15.08 7.27 5.60
CA LYS A 92 14.36 6.69 4.45
C LYS A 92 15.20 5.63 3.74
N ALA A 93 16.47 5.92 3.47
CA ALA A 93 17.37 4.95 2.82
C ALA A 93 17.54 3.66 3.66
N ARG A 94 17.62 3.76 5.00
CA ARG A 94 17.66 2.59 5.89
C ARG A 94 16.33 1.84 5.93
N LEU A 95 15.21 2.56 5.99
CA LEU A 95 13.86 1.98 6.00
C LEU A 95 13.57 1.15 4.74
N LEU A 96 13.98 1.65 3.57
CA LEU A 96 13.79 0.95 2.30
C LEU A 96 14.70 -0.31 2.18
N GLN A 97 15.82 -0.36 2.90
CA GLN A 97 16.71 -1.51 2.94
C GLN A 97 16.28 -2.57 3.96
N ASN A 98 15.82 -2.12 5.14
CA ASN A 98 15.35 -2.99 6.21
C ASN A 98 14.19 -2.34 6.95
N SER A 99 12.98 -2.64 6.49
CA SER A 99 11.77 -1.98 7.00
C SER A 99 11.46 -2.32 8.45
N LYS A 100 11.77 -3.54 8.92
CA LYS A 100 11.59 -3.90 10.34
C LYS A 100 12.49 -3.07 11.25
N ALA A 101 13.76 -2.94 10.88
CA ALA A 101 14.71 -2.11 11.62
C ALA A 101 14.30 -0.63 11.58
N GLY A 102 13.80 -0.15 10.44
CA GLY A 102 13.28 1.22 10.32
C GLY A 102 12.06 1.49 11.19
N ILE A 103 11.13 0.54 11.30
CA ILE A 103 9.99 0.63 12.23
C ILE A 103 10.49 0.72 13.67
N LYS A 104 11.37 -0.21 14.08
CA LYS A 104 11.97 -0.20 15.43
C LYS A 104 12.70 1.09 15.74
N GLU A 105 13.46 1.63 14.79
CA GLU A 105 14.19 2.90 14.94
C GLU A 105 13.23 4.09 15.11
N ALA A 106 12.13 4.13 14.36
CA ALA A 106 11.19 5.24 14.39
C ALA A 106 10.26 5.21 15.61
N THR A 107 9.80 4.02 16.02
CA THR A 107 8.69 3.88 16.98
C THR A 107 9.08 3.13 18.26
N GLY A 108 10.20 2.41 18.26
CA GLY A 108 10.58 1.53 19.37
C GLY A 108 9.83 0.19 19.39
N GLU A 109 8.92 -0.05 18.44
CA GLU A 109 8.12 -1.27 18.36
C GLU A 109 8.84 -2.36 17.55
N ASP A 110 8.76 -3.60 18.02
CA ASP A 110 9.29 -4.76 17.31
C ASP A 110 8.25 -5.30 16.33
N VAL A 111 8.70 -5.63 15.11
CA VAL A 111 7.89 -6.34 14.14
C VAL A 111 8.12 -7.84 14.31
N PRO A 112 7.06 -8.67 14.47
CA PRO A 112 7.19 -10.12 14.55
C PRO A 112 8.08 -10.70 13.43
N ASP A 113 8.90 -11.71 13.78
CA ASP A 113 9.85 -12.32 12.84
C ASP A 113 9.16 -12.96 11.63
N ALA A 114 7.97 -13.54 11.86
CA ALA A 114 7.16 -14.16 10.82
C ALA A 114 6.69 -13.16 9.74
N LEU A 115 6.55 -11.88 10.06
CA LEU A 115 6.04 -10.88 9.11
C LEU A 115 7.13 -10.42 8.15
N THR A 116 6.77 -10.13 6.91
CA THR A 116 7.60 -9.45 5.93
C THR A 116 6.99 -8.08 5.68
N ILE A 117 7.73 -7.01 5.97
CA ILE A 117 7.30 -5.64 5.73
C ILE A 117 8.14 -5.03 4.61
N CYS A 118 7.49 -4.41 3.63
CA CYS A 118 8.16 -3.70 2.55
C CYS A 118 7.60 -2.29 2.42
N PHE A 119 8.48 -1.28 2.35
CA PHE A 119 8.13 0.07 1.94
C PHE A 119 8.56 0.32 0.50
N HIS A 120 7.67 0.91 -0.30
CA HIS A 120 7.90 1.26 -1.70
C HIS A 120 7.80 2.76 -1.88
N GLU A 121 8.87 3.40 -2.36
CA GLU A 121 8.91 4.86 -2.53
C GLU A 121 8.30 5.29 -3.86
N ASP A 122 7.25 6.09 -3.79
CA ASP A 122 6.72 6.78 -4.95
C ASP A 122 7.70 7.81 -5.50
N THR A 123 7.91 7.81 -6.81
CA THR A 123 8.75 8.78 -7.52
C THR A 123 7.93 9.55 -8.56
N PRO A 124 8.53 10.51 -9.31
CA PRO A 124 7.85 11.13 -10.45
C PRO A 124 7.49 10.17 -11.58
N THR A 125 8.20 9.05 -11.70
CA THR A 125 8.05 8.12 -12.83
C THR A 125 7.64 6.71 -12.39
N VAL A 126 7.55 6.44 -11.10
CA VAL A 126 7.09 5.15 -10.55
C VAL A 126 6.06 5.40 -9.47
N LYS A 127 4.90 4.77 -9.62
CA LYS A 127 3.79 4.77 -8.66
C LYS A 127 3.51 3.36 -8.19
N HIS A 128 3.17 3.22 -6.92
CA HIS A 128 2.87 1.92 -6.34
C HIS A 128 1.38 1.79 -6.01
N LEU A 129 0.87 0.57 -6.09
CA LEU A 129 -0.48 0.18 -5.66
C LEU A 129 -0.38 -1.09 -4.84
N VAL A 130 -1.15 -1.18 -3.77
CA VAL A 130 -1.22 -2.38 -2.94
C VAL A 130 -2.60 -3.02 -3.09
N ILE A 131 -2.63 -4.30 -3.43
CA ILE A 131 -3.79 -5.17 -3.35
C ILE A 131 -3.82 -5.67 -1.90
N PRO A 132 -4.82 -5.28 -1.09
CA PRO A 132 -4.94 -5.77 0.26
C PRO A 132 -5.29 -7.25 0.28
N ALA A 133 -4.98 -7.93 1.39
CA ALA A 133 -5.47 -9.28 1.65
C ALA A 133 -7.01 -9.29 1.61
N ASN A 134 -7.59 -10.37 1.10
CA ASN A 134 -9.04 -10.50 1.03
C ASN A 134 -9.64 -10.57 2.46
N PRO A 135 -10.47 -9.59 2.88
CA PRO A 135 -11.00 -9.54 4.23
C PRO A 135 -12.01 -10.66 4.52
N THR A 136 -12.54 -11.35 3.50
CA THR A 136 -13.47 -12.48 3.66
C THR A 136 -12.76 -13.82 3.84
N ASN A 137 -11.43 -13.85 3.79
CA ASN A 137 -10.67 -15.03 4.19
C ASN A 137 -10.63 -15.05 5.72
N GLU A 138 -11.52 -15.81 6.35
CA GLU A 138 -11.91 -15.68 7.77
C GLU A 138 -10.85 -16.11 8.79
N GLU A 139 -9.73 -16.69 8.36
CA GLU A 139 -8.67 -17.13 9.27
C GLU A 139 -7.49 -16.16 9.24
N LEU A 140 -7.40 -15.31 10.26
CA LEU A 140 -6.16 -14.62 10.59
C LEU A 140 -5.14 -15.67 11.05
N SER A 141 -3.92 -15.63 10.50
CA SER A 141 -2.82 -16.40 11.08
C SER A 141 -2.43 -15.86 12.46
N ASP A 142 -1.72 -16.67 13.25
CA ASP A 142 -1.17 -16.25 14.54
C ASP A 142 -0.32 -14.97 14.42
N SER A 143 0.47 -14.86 13.34
CA SER A 143 1.24 -13.66 13.01
C SER A 143 0.37 -12.43 12.72
N GLN A 144 -0.79 -12.60 12.07
CA GLN A 144 -1.74 -11.51 11.86
C GLN A 144 -2.44 -11.10 13.16
N LEU A 145 -2.71 -12.07 14.04
CA LEU A 145 -3.25 -11.80 15.37
C LEU A 145 -2.25 -11.02 16.24
N GLU A 146 -0.97 -11.41 16.23
CA GLU A 146 0.12 -10.68 16.90
C GLU A 146 0.28 -9.26 16.33
N MET A 147 0.12 -9.10 15.01
CA MET A 147 0.19 -7.80 14.34
C MET A 147 -0.95 -6.86 14.77
N VAL A 148 -2.16 -7.38 14.94
CA VAL A 148 -3.32 -6.63 15.47
C VAL A 148 -3.09 -6.25 16.93
N ALA A 149 -2.56 -7.18 17.74
CA ALA A 149 -2.27 -6.94 19.15
C ALA A 149 -1.14 -5.91 19.35
N GLY A 150 -0.12 -5.91 18.48
CA GLY A 150 0.96 -4.92 18.45
C GLY A 150 0.59 -3.60 17.80
N GLY A 151 -0.65 -3.47 17.30
CA GLY A 151 -1.12 -2.25 16.66
C GLY A 151 -0.37 -1.92 15.38
N ILE A 152 0.18 -2.91 14.66
CA ILE A 152 0.92 -2.79 13.38
C ILE A 152 -0.02 -3.06 12.17
N ALA A 153 -1.16 -3.70 12.40
CA ALA A 153 -2.23 -3.81 11.40
C ALA A 153 -3.60 -3.53 12.00
N ALA A 154 -4.14 -2.35 11.71
CA ALA A 154 -5.47 -2.40 11.14
C ALA A 154 -5.28 -2.72 9.65
N PRO A 155 -5.89 -3.78 9.08
CA PRO A 155 -6.02 -3.89 7.64
C PRO A 155 -6.84 -2.70 7.20
N LEU A 156 -6.15 -1.68 6.72
CA LEU A 156 -6.84 -0.51 6.25
C LEU A 156 -7.26 -0.78 4.82
N PRO A 157 -8.49 -0.43 4.45
CA PRO A 157 -8.71 -0.10 3.07
C PRO A 157 -7.80 1.10 2.83
N ILE A 158 -6.62 0.87 2.24
CA ILE A 158 -6.13 1.81 1.25
C ILE A 158 -7.28 1.81 0.25
N LYS A 159 -8.26 2.69 0.45
CA LYS A 159 -8.98 3.24 -0.68
C LYS A 159 -7.84 3.95 -1.41
N PRO A 160 -7.28 3.41 -2.51
CA PRO A 160 -6.53 4.29 -3.36
C PRO A 160 -7.52 5.42 -3.61
N LEU A 161 -7.11 6.61 -3.25
CA LEU A 161 -7.72 7.80 -3.78
C LEU A 161 -7.45 7.71 -5.28
N ILE A 162 -8.26 6.93 -6.01
CA ILE A 162 -8.23 6.90 -7.46
C ILE A 162 -8.59 8.29 -7.97
N ALA A 163 -9.27 9.10 -7.14
CA ALA A 163 -9.50 10.51 -7.40
C ALA A 163 -8.24 11.40 -7.33
N GLY A 164 -7.12 10.95 -6.74
CA GLY A 164 -5.95 11.81 -6.48
C GLY A 164 -4.58 11.23 -6.81
N LEU A 165 -4.36 9.91 -6.81
CA LEU A 165 -3.03 9.34 -7.06
C LEU A 165 -2.65 9.26 -8.55
N ILE A 166 -3.65 9.37 -9.43
CA ILE A 166 -3.50 9.19 -10.88
C ILE A 166 -4.06 10.40 -11.66
N ALA A 167 -4.62 11.40 -10.98
CA ALA A 167 -4.77 12.72 -11.58
C ALA A 167 -3.42 13.42 -11.47
N VAL A 168 -2.58 13.23 -12.49
CA VAL A 168 -1.46 14.12 -12.79
C VAL A 168 -2.03 15.38 -13.45
N ASP A 169 -2.46 16.32 -12.62
CA ASP A 169 -2.38 17.72 -13.04
C ASP A 169 -1.01 18.25 -12.60
#